data_AF-A0A261WGK1-F1
#
_entry.id   AF-A0A261WGK1-F1
#
_cell.length_a   1.000
_cell.length_b   1.000
_cell.length_c   1.000
_cell.angle_alpha   90.00
_cell.angle_beta   90.00
_cell.angle_gamma   90.00
#
_symmetry.space_group_name_H-M   'P 1'
#
loop_
_entity.id
_entity.type
_entity.pdbx_description
1 polymer ?
#
loop_
_entity_poly.entity_id
_entity_poly.type
_entity_poly.pdbx_seq_one_letter_code
_entity_poly.pdbx_strand_id
1 'polypeptide(L)'
;MIQLTAERTPAGTSYLATGQGHPVVLIHGVGLNKEMWGGQIVGLAPHYRVIAYDMLGHGASPRPDPDTGLPGYAEQLRELLAHLCLPQASVVGFSMGGLVARAFALQYPQLLSGLVILNSVFNRSPEQRAGVIAR
;
A
#
# COMPACT_ATOMS: atom_id res chain seq x y z
N MET A 1 9.24 -13.11 -17.71
CA MET A 1 8.35 -12.77 -16.57
C MET A 1 9.19 -12.81 -15.31
N ILE A 2 9.20 -11.75 -14.52
CA ILE A 2 9.85 -11.77 -13.20
C ILE A 2 8.95 -12.64 -12.32
N GLN A 3 9.44 -13.80 -11.87
CA GLN A 3 8.76 -14.57 -10.82
C GLN A 3 9.24 -14.03 -9.47
N LEU A 4 8.32 -13.42 -8.73
CA LEU A 4 8.58 -12.96 -7.37
C LEU A 4 7.95 -13.92 -6.39
N THR A 5 8.72 -14.31 -5.39
CA THR A 5 8.22 -15.10 -4.26
C THR A 5 7.58 -14.14 -3.26
N ALA A 6 6.34 -14.42 -2.86
CA ALA A 6 5.69 -13.67 -1.80
C ALA A 6 6.31 -14.02 -0.44
N GLU A 7 6.63 -12.98 0.32
CA GLU A 7 7.14 -13.05 1.69
C GLU A 7 6.09 -12.53 2.66
N ARG A 8 6.35 -12.69 3.96
CA ARG A 8 5.47 -12.25 5.04
C ARG A 8 6.27 -11.65 6.19
N THR A 9 5.78 -10.54 6.73
CA THR A 9 6.29 -10.01 8.01
C THR A 9 5.85 -10.93 9.16
N PRO A 10 6.46 -10.82 10.36
CA PRO A 10 5.99 -11.54 11.55
C PRO A 10 4.54 -11.22 11.91
N ALA A 11 4.06 -10.00 11.62
CA ALA A 11 2.66 -9.61 11.79
C ALA A 11 1.74 -10.17 10.69
N GLY A 12 2.30 -10.85 9.69
CA GLY A 12 1.57 -11.55 8.63
C GLY A 12 1.36 -10.75 7.34
N THR A 13 1.82 -9.49 7.27
CA THR A 13 1.70 -8.65 6.06
C THR A 13 2.40 -9.33 4.90
N SER A 14 1.64 -9.74 3.88
CA SER A 14 2.19 -10.39 2.69
C SER A 14 2.69 -9.35 1.69
N TYR A 15 3.91 -9.51 1.19
CA TYR A 15 4.51 -8.57 0.25
C TYR A 15 5.35 -9.27 -0.83
N LEU A 16 5.62 -8.52 -1.90
CA LEU A 16 6.62 -8.79 -2.93
C LEU A 16 7.68 -7.70 -2.80
N ALA A 17 8.96 -8.06 -2.93
CA ALA A 17 10.06 -7.11 -2.99
C ALA A 17 11.04 -7.49 -4.10
N THR A 18 11.51 -6.51 -4.86
CA THR A 18 12.51 -6.73 -5.90
C THR A 18 13.26 -5.45 -6.25
N GLY A 19 14.37 -5.58 -6.98
CA GLY A 19 15.23 -4.45 -7.30
C GLY A 19 16.06 -3.99 -6.10
N GLN A 20 16.77 -2.88 -6.31
CA GLN A 20 17.72 -2.28 -5.35
C GLN A 20 17.64 -0.75 -5.42
N GLY A 21 18.19 -0.06 -4.41
CA GLY A 21 18.23 1.40 -4.36
C GLY A 21 17.07 2.00 -3.57
N HIS A 22 16.59 3.18 -3.99
CA HIS A 22 15.58 3.94 -3.27
C HIS A 22 14.27 3.15 -3.13
N PRO A 23 13.68 3.00 -1.93
CA PRO A 23 12.46 2.21 -1.75
C PRO A 23 11.22 2.89 -2.32
N VAL A 24 10.43 2.15 -3.09
CA VAL A 24 9.12 2.55 -3.61
C VAL A 24 8.08 1.53 -3.18
N VAL A 25 7.11 1.93 -2.37
CA VAL A 25 6.02 1.07 -1.88
C VAL A 25 4.73 1.33 -2.66
N LEU A 26 4.12 0.25 -3.14
CA LEU A 26 2.90 0.26 -3.95
C LEU A 26 1.70 -0.27 -3.16
N ILE A 27 0.65 0.53 -3.02
CA ILE A 27 -0.57 0.22 -2.27
C ILE A 27 -1.75 0.03 -3.22
N HIS A 28 -2.32 -1.17 -3.27
CA HIS A 28 -3.41 -1.53 -4.19
C HIS A 28 -4.78 -0.93 -3.78
N GLY A 29 -5.80 -1.10 -4.64
CA GLY A 29 -7.19 -0.69 -4.39
C GLY A 29 -8.04 -1.78 -3.72
N VAL A 30 -9.28 -1.44 -3.34
CA VAL A 30 -10.23 -2.41 -2.75
C VAL A 30 -10.55 -3.54 -3.75
N GLY A 31 -10.64 -4.78 -3.26
CA GLY A 31 -10.92 -5.95 -4.09
C GLY A 31 -9.76 -6.43 -4.98
N LEU A 32 -8.58 -5.80 -4.84
CA LEU A 32 -7.33 -6.18 -5.52
C LEU A 32 -6.32 -6.75 -4.51
N ASN A 33 -5.12 -7.03 -4.97
CA ASN A 33 -3.98 -7.49 -4.16
C ASN A 33 -2.67 -6.91 -4.73
N LYS A 34 -1.52 -7.23 -4.14
CA LYS A 34 -0.19 -6.77 -4.59
C LYS A 34 0.17 -7.14 -6.03
N GLU A 35 -0.45 -8.18 -6.61
CA GLU A 35 -0.13 -8.67 -7.97
C GLU A 35 -0.61 -7.71 -9.07
N MET A 36 -1.57 -6.81 -8.76
CA MET A 36 -2.04 -5.80 -9.72
C MET A 36 -0.90 -4.91 -10.26
N TRP A 37 0.19 -4.81 -9.52
CA TRP A 37 1.33 -3.95 -9.82
C TRP A 37 2.37 -4.58 -10.75
N GLY A 38 2.12 -5.77 -11.31
CA GLY A 38 3.11 -6.49 -12.11
C GLY A 38 3.78 -5.65 -13.21
N GLY A 39 3.01 -4.82 -13.92
CA GLY A 39 3.55 -3.91 -14.94
C GLY A 39 4.46 -2.83 -14.36
N GLN A 40 4.06 -2.19 -13.26
CA GLN A 40 4.86 -1.16 -12.59
C GLN A 40 6.11 -1.75 -11.94
N ILE A 41 6.03 -2.95 -11.36
CA ILE A 41 7.18 -3.66 -10.82
C ILE A 41 8.22 -3.88 -11.92
N VAL A 42 7.82 -4.37 -13.10
CA VAL A 42 8.73 -4.57 -14.24
C VAL A 42 9.39 -3.26 -14.68
N GLY A 43 8.64 -2.16 -14.72
CA GLY A 43 9.16 -0.85 -15.14
C GLY A 43 10.06 -0.16 -14.11
N LEU A 44 9.82 -0.36 -12.81
CA LEU A 44 10.50 0.36 -11.73
C LEU A 44 11.69 -0.40 -11.12
N ALA A 45 11.63 -1.74 -11.07
CA ALA A 45 12.66 -2.57 -10.44
C ALA A 45 14.10 -2.38 -10.98
N PRO A 46 14.34 -1.97 -12.24
CA PRO A 46 15.70 -1.66 -12.71
C PRO A 46 16.35 -0.45 -12.01
N HIS A 47 15.57 0.42 -11.37
CA HIS A 47 16.04 1.70 -10.80
C HIS A 47 15.74 1.86 -9.30
N TYR A 48 14.80 1.09 -8.77
CA TYR A 48 14.27 1.23 -7.41
C TYR A 48 14.14 -0.12 -6.71
N ARG A 49 14.15 -0.11 -5.37
CA ARG A 49 13.70 -1.25 -4.57
C ARG A 49 12.17 -1.17 -4.47
N VAL A 50 11.49 -1.94 -5.30
CA VAL A 50 10.03 -1.91 -5.40
C VAL A 50 9.42 -2.91 -4.43
N ILE A 51 8.50 -2.45 -3.60
CA ILE A 51 7.75 -3.25 -2.64
C ILE A 51 6.26 -3.11 -2.95
N ALA A 52 5.54 -4.21 -3.09
CA ALA A 52 4.08 -4.22 -3.19
C ALA A 52 3.53 -5.16 -2.12
N TYR A 53 2.52 -4.73 -1.36
CA TYR A 53 1.98 -5.53 -0.26
C TYR A 53 0.46 -5.64 -0.32
N ASP A 54 -0.06 -6.70 0.28
CA ASP A 54 -1.49 -6.90 0.46
C ASP A 54 -1.95 -6.11 1.70
N MET A 55 -2.87 -5.17 1.50
CA MET A 55 -3.53 -4.47 2.60
C MET A 55 -4.27 -5.46 3.52
N LEU A 56 -4.49 -5.09 4.78
CA LEU A 56 -5.32 -5.87 5.70
C LEU A 56 -6.66 -6.27 5.04
N GLY A 57 -7.01 -7.55 5.17
CA GLY A 57 -8.22 -8.16 4.62
C GLY A 57 -8.15 -8.48 3.13
N HIS A 58 -7.00 -8.29 2.48
CA HIS A 58 -6.82 -8.54 1.06
C HIS A 58 -5.70 -9.56 0.80
N GLY A 59 -5.80 -10.22 -0.36
CA GLY A 59 -4.82 -11.20 -0.81
C GLY A 59 -4.50 -12.20 0.28
N ALA A 60 -3.24 -12.23 0.69
CA ALA A 60 -2.75 -13.17 1.67
C ALA A 60 -2.52 -12.54 3.06
N SER A 61 -2.77 -11.23 3.25
CA SER A 61 -2.61 -10.56 4.55
C SER A 61 -3.74 -10.87 5.53
N PRO A 62 -3.53 -10.74 6.86
CA PRO A 62 -4.55 -10.97 7.87
C PRO A 62 -5.75 -10.03 7.69
N ARG A 63 -6.90 -10.44 8.22
CA ARG A 63 -8.08 -9.55 8.30
C ARG A 63 -7.83 -8.44 9.33
N PRO A 64 -8.33 -7.23 9.08
CA PRO A 64 -8.27 -6.16 10.07
C PRO A 64 -9.21 -6.44 11.24
N ASP A 65 -8.94 -5.82 12.39
CA ASP A 65 -9.91 -5.73 13.48
C ASP A 65 -11.15 -4.94 13.04
N PRO A 66 -12.33 -5.17 13.64
CA PRO A 66 -13.60 -4.55 13.21
C PRO A 66 -13.55 -3.02 13.09
N ASP A 67 -12.81 -2.36 13.97
CA ASP A 67 -12.73 -0.89 14.05
C ASP A 67 -11.51 -0.30 13.32
N THR A 68 -10.84 -1.08 12.47
CA THR A 68 -9.66 -0.62 11.72
C THR A 68 -10.05 0.43 10.69
N GLY A 69 -9.84 1.69 11.04
CA GLY A 69 -9.88 2.82 10.11
C GLY A 69 -8.60 2.95 9.28
N LEU A 70 -8.53 3.97 8.42
CA LEU A 70 -7.31 4.32 7.65
C LEU A 70 -6.02 4.39 8.49
N PRO A 71 -6.03 4.87 9.76
CA PRO A 71 -4.89 4.75 10.67
C PRO A 71 -4.29 3.35 10.79
N GLY A 72 -5.11 2.31 10.91
CA GLY A 72 -4.63 0.94 11.06
C GLY A 72 -3.98 0.40 9.77
N TYR A 73 -4.48 0.81 8.61
CA TYR A 73 -3.84 0.50 7.32
C TYR A 73 -2.50 1.24 7.14
N ALA A 74 -2.41 2.49 7.63
CA ALA A 74 -1.15 3.22 7.65
C ALA A 74 -0.14 2.58 8.61
N GLU A 75 -0.60 2.09 9.76
CA GLU A 75 0.22 1.34 10.71
C GLU A 75 0.76 0.03 10.11
N GLN A 76 -0.05 -0.68 9.32
CA GLN A 76 0.42 -1.85 8.58
C GLN A 76 1.61 -1.50 7.65
N LEU A 77 1.54 -0.35 6.95
CA LEU A 77 2.66 0.10 6.12
C LEU A 77 3.89 0.45 6.97
N ARG A 78 3.70 1.12 8.12
CA ARG A 78 4.79 1.42 9.06
C ARG A 78 5.47 0.14 9.56
N GLU A 79 4.68 -0.88 9.90
CA GLU A 79 5.16 -2.20 10.32
C GLU A 79 6.01 -2.86 9.21
N LEU A 80 5.53 -2.84 7.97
CA LEU A 80 6.27 -3.36 6.82
C LEU A 80 7.60 -2.64 6.61
N LEU A 81 7.63 -1.31 6.69
CA LEU A 81 8.88 -0.54 6.57
C LEU A 81 9.86 -0.88 7.69
N ALA A 82 9.37 -1.01 8.93
CA ALA A 82 10.19 -1.40 10.07
C ALA A 82 10.76 -2.81 9.90
N HIS A 83 9.95 -3.77 9.44
CA HIS A 83 10.39 -5.13 9.16
C HIS A 83 11.49 -5.19 8.09
N LEU A 84 11.37 -4.37 7.04
CA LEU A 84 12.35 -4.29 5.96
C LEU A 84 13.55 -3.38 6.27
N CYS A 85 13.62 -2.84 7.48
CA CYS A 85 14.63 -1.89 7.95
C CYS A 85 14.75 -0.65 7.03
N LEU A 86 13.63 -0.12 6.58
CA LEU A 86 13.56 1.02 5.66
C LEU A 86 13.26 2.31 6.43
N PRO A 87 14.22 3.26 6.53
CA PRO A 87 14.00 4.50 7.28
C PRO A 87 13.03 5.45 6.56
N GLN A 88 13.00 5.42 5.22
CA GLN A 88 12.08 6.21 4.39
C GLN A 88 11.72 5.45 3.11
N ALA A 89 10.55 5.75 2.54
CA ALA A 89 10.12 5.25 1.24
C ALA A 89 9.28 6.27 0.46
N SER A 90 9.29 6.16 -0.87
CA SER A 90 8.29 6.80 -1.71
C SER A 90 7.05 5.92 -1.74
N VAL A 91 5.87 6.49 -1.50
CA VAL A 91 4.62 5.74 -1.39
C VAL A 91 3.71 6.07 -2.56
N VAL A 92 3.25 5.04 -3.28
CA VAL A 92 2.33 5.13 -4.41
C VAL A 92 1.04 4.41 -4.06
N GLY A 93 -0.10 5.12 -4.04
CA GLY A 93 -1.39 4.55 -3.67
C GLY A 93 -2.44 4.66 -4.76
N PHE A 94 -3.11 3.55 -5.08
CA PHE A 94 -4.22 3.50 -6.05
C PHE A 94 -5.58 3.37 -5.36
N SER A 95 -6.55 4.21 -5.71
CA SER A 95 -7.94 4.14 -5.19
C SER A 95 -7.98 4.19 -3.66
N MET A 96 -8.40 3.12 -2.98
CA MET A 96 -8.32 2.98 -1.51
C MET A 96 -6.86 3.07 -1.01
N GLY A 97 -5.90 2.51 -1.74
CA GLY A 97 -4.49 2.65 -1.43
C GLY A 97 -4.01 4.10 -1.44
N GLY A 98 -4.65 4.99 -2.22
CA GLY A 98 -4.40 6.43 -2.15
C GLY A 98 -4.90 7.07 -0.85
N LEU A 99 -6.00 6.59 -0.28
CA LEU A 99 -6.47 7.02 1.05
C LEU A 99 -5.49 6.58 2.14
N VAL A 100 -4.99 5.34 2.06
CA VAL A 100 -3.99 4.79 2.98
C VAL A 100 -2.67 5.55 2.86
N ALA A 101 -2.19 5.82 1.65
CA ALA A 101 -0.96 6.60 1.42
C ALA A 101 -1.05 8.00 2.03
N ARG A 102 -2.20 8.67 1.94
CA ARG A 102 -2.44 9.97 2.58
C ARG A 102 -2.47 9.87 4.10
N ALA A 103 -3.14 8.85 4.65
CA ALA A 103 -3.16 8.61 6.09
C ALA A 103 -1.75 8.35 6.64
N PHE A 104 -0.94 7.56 5.92
CA PHE A 104 0.45 7.32 6.23
C PHE A 104 1.28 8.60 6.20
N ALA A 105 1.13 9.43 5.16
CA ALA A 105 1.84 10.71 5.06
C ALA A 105 1.50 11.68 6.21
N LEU A 106 0.27 11.65 6.71
CA LEU A 106 -0.17 12.47 7.84
C LEU A 106 0.35 11.96 9.19
N GLN A 107 0.42 10.63 9.38
CA GLN A 107 0.82 10.02 10.66
C GLN A 107 2.33 9.85 10.80
N TYR A 108 3.01 9.54 9.70
CA TYR A 108 4.43 9.18 9.66
C TYR A 108 5.19 10.00 8.60
N PRO A 109 5.09 11.34 8.60
CA PRO A 109 5.73 12.18 7.58
C PRO A 109 7.25 11.99 7.52
N GLN A 110 7.89 11.64 8.64
CA GLN A 110 9.33 11.38 8.72
C GLN A 110 9.77 10.13 7.96
N LEU A 111 8.86 9.19 7.68
CA LEU A 111 9.13 7.96 6.93
C LEU A 111 8.85 8.10 5.43
N LEU A 112 8.47 9.30 4.98
CA LEU A 112 8.05 9.57 3.62
C LEU A 112 9.11 10.37 2.86
N SER A 113 9.59 9.84 1.73
CA SER A 113 10.48 10.58 0.82
C SER A 113 9.77 11.06 -0.46
N GLY A 114 8.57 10.55 -0.72
CA GLY A 114 7.73 10.98 -1.83
C GLY A 114 6.32 10.37 -1.75
N LEU A 115 5.33 11.04 -2.34
CA LEU A 115 3.94 10.61 -2.34
C LEU A 115 3.32 10.72 -3.74
N VAL A 116 2.71 9.62 -4.20
CA VAL A 116 1.97 9.57 -5.47
C VAL A 116 0.58 9.00 -5.21
N ILE A 117 -0.45 9.74 -5.63
CA ILE A 117 -1.85 9.36 -5.43
C ILE A 117 -2.51 9.14 -6.79
N LEU A 118 -3.02 7.93 -7.03
CA LEU A 118 -3.61 7.51 -8.30
C LEU A 118 -5.10 7.22 -8.10
N ASN A 119 -5.96 7.92 -8.82
CA ASN A 119 -7.41 7.66 -8.91
C ASN A 119 -8.10 7.46 -7.55
N SER A 120 -7.71 8.24 -6.56
CA SER A 120 -8.19 8.11 -5.17
C SER A 120 -9.46 8.92 -4.92
N VAL A 121 -10.24 8.47 -3.94
CA VAL A 121 -11.43 9.18 -3.50
C VAL A 121 -11.03 10.45 -2.76
N PHE A 122 -11.66 11.57 -3.12
CA PHE A 122 -11.52 12.81 -2.38
C PHE A 122 -12.88 13.49 -2.27
N ASN A 123 -13.21 13.95 -1.06
CA ASN A 123 -14.35 14.81 -0.75
C ASN A 123 -15.68 14.40 -1.43
N ARG A 124 -16.11 13.15 -1.26
CA ARG A 124 -17.42 12.70 -1.76
C ARG A 124 -18.53 13.53 -1.14
N SER A 125 -19.44 14.05 -1.96
CA SER A 125 -20.69 14.65 -1.49
C SER A 125 -21.55 13.62 -0.74
N PRO A 126 -22.51 14.06 0.11
CA PRO A 126 -23.46 13.14 0.75
C PRO A 126 -24.18 12.23 -0.26
N GLU A 127 -24.56 12.76 -1.42
CA GLU A 127 -25.18 12.00 -2.52
C GLU A 127 -24.24 10.95 -3.09
N GLN A 128 -22.98 11.31 -3.40
CA GLN A 128 -21.98 10.37 -3.90
C GLN A 128 -21.67 9.27 -2.88
N ARG A 129 -21.66 9.60 -1.59
CA ARG A 129 -21.49 8.61 -0.52
C ARG A 129 -22.69 7.67 -0.44
N ALA A 130 -23.91 8.20 -0.48
CA ALA A 130 -25.13 7.40 -0.47
C ALA A 130 -25.18 6.41 -1.66
N GLY A 131 -24.80 6.87 -2.85
CA GLY A 131 -24.73 6.02 -4.04
C GLY A 131 -23.70 4.88 -3.97
N VAL A 132 -22.66 5.01 -3.14
CA VAL A 132 -21.70 3.91 -2.90
C VAL A 132 -22.24 2.92 -1.86
N ILE A 133 -22.96 3.39 -0.84
CA ILE A 133 -23.53 2.55 0.23
C ILE A 133 -24.70 1.71 -0.29
N ALA A 134 -25.47 2.24 -1.25
CA ALA A 134 -26.64 1.57 -1.81
C ALA A 134 -26.34 0.47 -2.84
N ARG A 135 -25.05 0.21 -3.12
CA ARG A 135 -24.58 -0.84 -4.05
C ARG A 135 -24.14 -2.07 -3.29
#